data_AF-A0A378LM33-F1
#
_entry.id   AF-A0A378LM33-F1
#
_cell.length_a   1.000
_cell.length_b   1.000
_cell.length_c   1.000
_cell.angle_alpha   90.00
_cell.angle_beta   90.00
_cell.angle_gamma   90.00
#
_symmetry.space_group_name_H-M   'P 1'
#
loop_
_entity.id
_entity.type
_entity.pdbx_description
1 polymer ?
#
loop_
_entity_poly.entity_id
_entity_poly.type
_entity_poly.pdbx_seq_one_letter_code
_entity_poly.pdbx_strand_id
1 'polypeptide(L)' 'MNRGGFSWKRLIGLSALKAKISRTIGVPLTKSGRERKLGALIIKSLRSLLLEYKKSKP' A
#
# COMPACT_ATOMS: atom_id res chain seq x y z
N MET A 1 -8.04 -11.55 14.48
CA MET A 1 -9.22 -10.68 14.62
C MET A 1 -8.82 -9.43 15.37
N ASN A 2 -8.78 -8.26 14.71
CA ASN A 2 -8.44 -7.00 15.38
C ASN A 2 -9.60 -6.60 16.28
N ARG A 3 -9.36 -6.57 17.60
CA ARG A 3 -10.28 -5.99 18.57
C ARG A 3 -10.45 -4.52 18.19
N GLY A 4 -11.69 -4.11 17.89
CA GLY A 4 -12.07 -2.73 17.57
C GLY A 4 -11.90 -1.79 18.76
N GLY A 5 -10.67 -1.68 19.27
CA GLY A 5 -10.29 -0.83 20.38
C GLY A 5 -10.44 0.64 19.97
N PHE A 6 -11.27 1.34 20.72
CA PHE A 6 -11.47 2.77 20.60
C PHE A 6 -10.12 3.50 20.66
N SER A 7 -9.80 4.24 19.60
CA SER A 7 -8.53 4.97 19.50
C SER A 7 -8.78 6.46 19.63
N TRP A 8 -8.30 7.04 20.72
CA TRP A 8 -8.31 8.49 20.95
C TRP A 8 -7.70 9.27 19.79
N LYS A 9 -6.70 8.70 19.11
CA LYS A 9 -6.06 9.30 17.92
C LYS A 9 -7.01 9.42 16.72
N ARG A 10 -8.04 8.56 16.64
CA ARG A 10 -9.07 8.60 15.59
C ARG A 10 -10.17 9.61 15.92
N LEU A 11 -10.54 9.71 17.20
CA LEU A 11 -11.48 10.70 17.73
C LEU A 11 -10.98 12.14 17.60
N ILE A 12 -9.70 12.37 17.93
CA ILE A 12 -9.04 13.68 17.81
C ILE A 12 -8.83 14.07 16.33
N GLY A 13 -9.14 13.19 15.37
CA GLY A 13 -9.10 13.50 13.94
C GLY A 13 -7.71 13.48 13.30
N LEU A 14 -6.65 13.20 14.05
CA LEU A 14 -5.28 13.08 13.51
C LEU A 14 -5.16 12.02 12.41
N SER A 15 -5.93 10.92 12.52
CA SER A 15 -6.02 9.90 11.47
C SER A 15 -6.66 10.44 10.19
N ALA A 16 -7.72 11.24 10.31
CA ALA A 16 -8.42 11.82 9.15
C ALA A 16 -7.55 12.88 8.46
N LEU A 17 -6.80 13.68 9.23
CA LEU A 17 -5.87 14.67 8.69
C LEU A 17 -4.75 14.02 7.87
N LYS A 18 -4.08 12.99 8.42
CA LYS A 18 -3.07 12.22 7.66
C LYS A 18 -3.65 11.63 6.37
N ALA A 19 -4.88 11.13 6.43
CA ALA A 19 -5.56 10.54 5.29
C ALA A 19 -6.01 11.58 4.26
N LYS A 20 -6.32 12.82 4.67
CA LYS A 20 -6.63 13.95 3.76
C LYS A 20 -5.36 14.45 3.09
N ILE A 21 -4.30 14.72 3.84
CA ILE A 21 -3.01 15.18 3.28
C ILE A 21 -2.45 14.15 2.28
N SER A 22 -2.51 12.85 2.62
CA SER A 22 -2.09 11.79 1.70
C SER A 22 -2.93 11.72 0.41
N ARG A 23 -4.19 12.14 0.43
CA ARG A 23 -5.06 12.20 -0.77
C ARG A 23 -4.77 13.46 -1.58
N THR A 24 -4.58 14.60 -0.92
CA THR A 24 -4.27 15.87 -1.58
C THR A 24 -2.92 15.83 -2.31
N ILE A 25 -1.90 15.22 -1.70
CA ILE A 25 -0.55 15.15 -2.29
C ILE A 25 -0.45 14.01 -3.32
N GLY A 26 -1.37 13.04 -3.34
CA GLY A 26 -1.32 11.86 -4.23
C GLY A 26 -0.19 10.86 -3.93
N VAL A 27 0.74 11.23 -3.05
CA VAL A 27 1.83 10.38 -2.55
C VAL A 27 1.41 9.77 -1.21
N PRO A 28 1.45 8.44 -1.06
CA PRO A 28 1.15 7.79 0.20
C PRO A 28 2.20 8.20 1.24
N LEU A 29 1.81 9.06 2.19
CA LEU A 29 2.68 9.51 3.29
C LEU A 29 2.86 8.44 4.37
N THR A 30 2.10 7.35 4.30
CA THR A 30 2.20 6.26 5.25
C THR A 30 3.23 5.23 4.78
N LYS A 31 4.02 4.69 5.71
CA LYS A 31 4.98 3.61 5.43
C LYS A 31 4.29 2.43 4.74
N SER A 32 3.13 2.00 5.27
CA SER A 32 2.33 0.91 4.69
C SER A 32 1.75 1.23 3.31
N GLY A 33 1.48 2.50 2.99
CA GLY A 33 1.01 2.90 1.66
C GLY A 33 2.12 2.82 0.61
N ARG A 34 3.34 3.19 0.98
CA ARG A 34 4.54 3.01 0.13
C ARG A 34 4.87 1.54 -0.07
N GLU A 35 4.83 0.75 1.00
CA GLU A 35 5.04 -0.71 0.95
C GLU A 35 4.04 -1.39 0.00
N ARG A 36 2.76 -0.98 0.01
CA ARG A 36 1.76 -1.51 -0.94
C ARG A 36 2.07 -1.16 -2.40
N LYS A 37 2.48 0.08 -2.69
CA LYS A 37 2.85 0.48 -4.06
C LYS A 37 4.08 -0.28 -4.56
N LEU A 38 5.12 -0.34 -3.74
CA LEU A 38 6.35 -1.06 -4.07
C LEU A 38 6.11 -2.56 -4.20
N GLY A 39 5.34 -3.15 -3.28
CA GLY A 39 4.96 -4.56 -3.34
C GLY A 39 4.20 -4.89 -4.63
N ALA A 40 3.23 -4.06 -5.04
CA ALA A 40 2.51 -4.26 -6.28
C ALA A 40 3.43 -4.20 -7.53
N LEU A 41 4.41 -3.29 -7.54
CA LEU A 41 5.39 -3.19 -8.62
C LEU A 41 6.31 -4.42 -8.68
N ILE A 42 6.83 -4.87 -7.53
CA ILE A 42 7.70 -6.04 -7.42
C ILE A 42 6.94 -7.28 -7.89
N ILE A 43 5.70 -7.49 -7.40
CA ILE A 43 4.87 -8.64 -7.80
C ILE A 43 4.57 -8.60 -9.30
N LYS A 44 4.26 -7.42 -9.86
CA LYS A 44 4.00 -7.28 -11.29
C LYS A 44 5.24 -7.58 -12.13
N SER A 45 6.41 -7.08 -11.72
CA SER A 45 7.69 -7.32 -12.39
C SER A 45 8.05 -8.82 -12.34
N LEU A 46 7.97 -9.42 -11.15
CA LEU A 46 8.23 -10.85 -10.95
C LEU A 46 7.28 -11.72 -11.76
N ARG A 47 5.98 -11.37 -11.79
CA ARG A 47 4.99 -12.08 -12.62
C ARG A 47 5.29 -11.93 -14.10
N SER A 48 5.69 -10.75 -14.56
CA SER A 48 6.08 -10.52 -15.95
C SER A 48 7.28 -11.38 -16.33
N LEU A 49 8.32 -11.38 -15.49
CA LEU A 49 9.53 -12.18 -15.68
C LEU A 49 9.22 -13.67 -15.66
N LEU A 50 8.37 -14.14 -14.74
CA LEU A 50 7.93 -15.53 -14.69
C LEU A 50 7.13 -15.93 -15.94
N LEU A 51 6.25 -15.06 -16.43
CA LEU A 51 5.49 -15.31 -17.65
C LEU A 51 6.41 -15.35 -18.87
N GLU A 52 7.41 -14.49 -18.91
CA GLU A 52 8.44 -14.47 -19.96
C GLU A 52 9.29 -15.74 -19.92
N TYR A 53 9.72 -16.18 -18.73
CA TYR A 53 10.42 -17.45 -18.53
C TYR A 53 9.56 -18.66 -18.94
N LYS A 54 8.25 -18.63 -18.64
CA LYS A 54 7.34 -19.71 -19.04
C LYS A 54 7.13 -19.73 -20.56
N LYS A 55 7.15 -18.56 -21.22
CA LYS A 55 7.01 -18.44 -22.67
C LYS A 55 8.28 -18.85 -23.42
N SER A 56 9.45 -18.71 -22.81
CA SER A 56 10.74 -19.06 -23.42
C SER A 56 11.12 -20.53 -23.27
N LYS A 57 10.41 -21.31 -22.44
CA LYS A 57 10.60 -22.77 -22.39
C LYS A 57 9.84 -23.41 -23.55
N PRO A 58 10.53 -24.18 -24.44
CA PRO A 58 9.89 -24.94 -25.50
C PRO A 58 8.99 -26.06 -24.97
#